data_AF-A0A7J9WP16-F1
#
_entry.id   AF-A0A7J9WP16-F1
#
_cell.length_a   1.000
_cell.length_b   1.000
_cell.length_c   1.000
_cell.angle_alpha   90.00
_cell.angle_beta   90.00
_cell.angle_gamma   90.00
#
_symmetry.space_group_name_H-M   'P 1'
#
loop_
_entity.id
_entity.type
_entity.pdbx_description
1 polymer ?
#
loop_
_entity_poly.entity_id
_entity_poly.type
_entity_poly.pdbx_seq_one_letter_code
_entity_poly.pdbx_strand_id
1 'polypeptide(L)' 'MSIDVDAYYCGLAGEQLQVLADRLLTLSQQAEIAGAHGAALHLADASTQLLDLSSDLAERVASPQEPVAGT' A
#
# COMPACT_ATOMS: atom_id res chain seq x y z
N MET A 1 15.42 -16.55 18.81
CA MET A 1 14.82 -16.26 17.49
C MET A 1 14.41 -14.80 17.53
N SER A 2 15.23 -13.92 16.93
CA SER A 2 14.95 -12.48 16.89
C SER A 2 14.00 -12.25 15.73
N ILE A 3 12.76 -11.87 16.02
CA ILE A 3 11.85 -11.41 14.97
C ILE A 3 12.34 -10.02 14.56
N ASP A 4 12.57 -9.82 13.27
CA ASP A 4 12.75 -8.48 12.74
C ASP A 4 11.40 -7.76 12.81
N VAL A 5 11.27 -6.93 13.83
CA VAL A 5 10.03 -6.21 14.14
C VAL A 5 9.69 -5.22 13.03
N ASP A 6 10.71 -4.63 12.38
CA ASP A 6 10.52 -3.69 11.27
C ASP A 6 9.96 -4.42 10.04
N ALA A 7 10.55 -5.56 9.68
CA ALA A 7 10.07 -6.39 8.58
C ALA A 7 8.63 -6.89 8.83
N TYR A 8 8.31 -7.27 10.07
CA TYR A 8 6.95 -7.70 10.45
C TYR A 8 5.92 -6.58 10.28
N TYR A 9 6.19 -5.38 10.80
CA TYR A 9 5.25 -4.26 10.68
C TYR A 9 5.19 -3.70 9.25
N CYS A 10 6.28 -3.71 8.49
CA CYS A 10 6.26 -3.34 7.07
C CYS A 10 5.41 -4.32 6.25
N GLY A 11 5.51 -5.62 6.51
CA GLY A 11 4.65 -6.64 5.89
C GLY A 11 3.17 -6.42 6.22
N LEU A 12 2.84 -6.28 7.51
CA LEU A 12 1.46 -6.02 7.95
C LEU A 12 0.89 -4.72 7.36
N ALA A 13 1.69 -3.66 7.31
CA ALA A 13 1.29 -2.40 6.69
C ALA A 13 1.03 -2.56 5.19
N GLY A 14 1.91 -3.27 4.47
CA GLY A 14 1.73 -3.57 3.04
C GLY A 14 0.41 -4.31 2.75
N GLU A 15 0.09 -5.34 3.53
CA GLU A 15 -1.18 -6.08 3.40
C GLU A 15 -2.39 -5.17 3.64
N GLN A 16 -2.36 -4.34 4.67
CA GLN A 16 -3.47 -3.42 4.95
C GLN A 16 -3.64 -2.34 3.88
N LEU A 17 -2.55 -1.85 3.29
CA LEU A 17 -2.60 -0.92 2.16
C LEU A 17 -3.24 -1.55 0.93
N GLN A 18 -2.93 -2.82 0.63
CA GLN A 18 -3.57 -3.55 -0.48
C GLN A 18 -5.08 -3.72 -0.27
N VAL A 19 -5.51 -4.09 0.94
CA VAL A 19 -6.93 -4.21 1.29
C VAL A 19 -7.65 -2.88 1.14
N LEU A 20 -7.02 -1.77 1.58
CA LEU A 20 -7.60 -0.44 1.45
C LEU A 20 -7.67 -0.02 -0.03
N ALA A 21 -6.64 -0.30 -0.82
CA ALA A 21 -6.59 0.01 -2.24
C ALA A 21 -7.71 -0.70 -3.02
N ASP A 22 -7.92 -2.00 -2.77
CA ASP A 22 -9.00 -2.78 -3.39
C ASP A 22 -10.39 -2.20 -3.04
N ARG A 23 -10.58 -1.79 -1.79
CA ARG A 23 -11.82 -1.15 -1.35
C ARG A 23 -12.05 0.19 -2.05
N LEU A 24 -11.01 1.01 -2.22
CA LEU A 24 -11.12 2.28 -2.94
C LEU A 24 -11.42 2.06 -4.42
N LEU A 25 -10.84 1.03 -5.04
CA LEU A 25 -11.14 0.67 -6.42
C LEU A 25 -12.60 0.24 -6.59
N THR A 26 -13.13 -0.53 -5.63
CA THR A 26 -14.54 -0.91 -5.60
C THR A 26 -15.45 0.32 -5.46
N LEU A 27 -15.11 1.25 -4.56
CA LEU A 27 -15.85 2.50 -4.39
C LEU A 27 -15.77 3.40 -5.64
N SER A 28 -14.62 3.41 -6.33
CA SER A 28 -14.44 4.12 -7.60
C SER A 28 -15.43 3.62 -8.65
N GLN A 29 -15.57 2.30 -8.79
CA GLN A 29 -16.55 1.70 -9.71
C GLN A 29 -17.99 2.04 -9.32
N GLN A 30 -18.31 2.07 -8.03
CA GLN A 30 -19.63 2.50 -7.55
C GLN A 30 -19.90 3.99 -7.84
N ALA A 31 -18.88 4.84 -7.70
CA ALA A 31 -18.97 6.26 -8.02
C ALA A 31 -19.16 6.51 -9.52
N GLU A 32 -18.48 5.76 -10.39
CA GLU A 32 -18.71 5.73 -11.85
C GLU A 32 -20.18 5.39 -12.15
N ILE A 33 -20.69 4.28 -11.59
CA ILE A 33 -22.08 3.84 -11.79
C ILE A 33 -23.09 4.89 -11.32
N ALA A 34 -22.79 5.61 -10.24
CA ALA A 34 -23.61 6.69 -9.70
C ALA A 34 -23.50 8.01 -10.48
N GLY A 35 -22.66 8.08 -11.51
CA GLY A 35 -22.40 9.30 -12.30
C GLY A 35 -21.51 10.33 -11.60
N ALA A 36 -20.90 9.97 -10.47
CA ALA A 36 -19.98 10.80 -9.69
C ALA A 36 -18.53 10.67 -10.20
N HIS A 37 -18.31 10.97 -11.48
CA HIS A 37 -17.03 10.76 -12.19
C HIS A 37 -15.81 11.39 -11.49
N GLY A 38 -15.95 12.58 -10.91
CA GLY A 38 -14.86 13.22 -10.17
C GLY A 38 -14.44 12.40 -8.94
N ALA A 39 -15.41 11.89 -8.17
CA ALA A 39 -15.12 11.02 -7.03
C ALA A 39 -14.50 9.69 -7.48
N ALA A 40 -14.96 9.14 -8.61
CA ALA A 40 -14.40 7.91 -9.15
C ALA A 40 -12.92 8.03 -9.51
N LEU A 41 -12.54 9.11 -10.20
CA LEU A 41 -11.14 9.37 -10.55
C LEU A 41 -10.28 9.55 -9.30
N HIS A 42 -10.74 10.32 -8.31
CA HIS A 42 -10.00 10.49 -7.06
C HIS A 42 -9.82 9.18 -6.29
N LEU A 43 -10.85 8.32 -6.26
CA LEU A 43 -10.78 7.03 -5.59
C LEU A 43 -9.86 6.05 -6.33
N ALA A 44 -9.85 6.07 -7.67
CA ALA A 44 -8.93 5.27 -8.47
C ALA A 44 -7.48 5.71 -8.27
N ASP A 45 -7.22 7.03 -8.31
CA ASP A 45 -5.88 7.60 -8.09
C ASP A 45 -5.35 7.27 -6.68
N ALA A 46 -6.20 7.41 -5.66
CA ALA A 46 -5.85 7.02 -4.29
C ALA A 46 -5.56 5.52 -4.17
N SER A 47 -6.32 4.67 -4.86
CA SER A 47 -6.05 3.22 -4.91
C SER A 47 -4.67 2.93 -5.50
N THR A 48 -4.31 3.56 -6.63
CA THR A 48 -2.98 3.41 -7.25
C THR A 48 -1.87 3.83 -6.31
N GLN A 49 -1.99 5.00 -5.66
CA GLN A 49 -0.96 5.47 -4.71
C GLN A 49 -0.75 4.49 -3.54
N LEU A 50 -1.81 3.86 -3.02
CA LEU A 50 -1.69 2.87 -1.95
C LEU A 50 -1.04 1.57 -2.43
N LEU A 51 -1.28 1.15 -3.68
CA LEU A 51 -0.62 -0.01 -4.27
C LEU A 51 0.88 0.24 -4.46
N ASP A 52 1.26 1.42 -4.92
CA ASP A 52 2.66 1.83 -5.04
C ASP A 52 3.36 1.80 -3.68
N LEU A 53 2.73 2.37 -2.65
CA LEU A 53 3.24 2.31 -1.27
C LEU A 53 3.35 0.89 -0.74
N SER A 54 2.36 0.02 -1.02
CA SER A 54 2.42 -1.38 -0.61
C SER A 54 3.58 -2.12 -1.28
N SER A 55 3.92 -1.75 -2.52
CA SER A 55 5.01 -2.34 -3.29
C SER A 55 6.36 -1.87 -2.76
N ASP A 56 6.52 -0.58 -2.45
CA ASP A 56 7.72 -0.03 -1.78
C ASP A 56 7.98 -0.73 -0.44
N LEU A 57 6.94 -0.91 0.38
CA LEU A 57 7.06 -1.65 1.63
C LEU A 57 7.48 -3.10 1.43
N ALA A 58 6.94 -3.78 0.40
CA ALA A 58 7.33 -5.13 0.05
C ALA A 58 8.80 -5.20 -0.40
N GLU A 59 9.28 -4.23 -1.18
CA GLU A 59 10.68 -4.12 -1.59
C GLU A 59 11.60 -3.88 -0.40
N ARG A 60 11.21 -3.04 0.56
CA ARG A 60 11.94 -2.81 1.82
C ARG A 60 12.04 -4.05 2.70
N VAL A 61 11.00 -4.88 2.74
CA VAL A 61 11.04 -6.18 3.44
C VAL A 61 11.93 -7.17 2.71
N ALA A 62 11.92 -7.17 1.37
CA ALA A 62 12.74 -8.06 0.56
C ALA A 62 14.24 -7.67 0.55
N SER A 63 14.55 -6.39 0.72
CA SER A 63 15.91 -5.84 0.86
C SER A 63 16.01 -5.02 2.15
N PRO A 64 16.17 -5.67 3.31
CA PRO A 64 16.48 -4.97 4.54
C PRO A 64 17.78 -4.20 4.31
N GLN A 65 17.75 -2.87 4.44
CA GLN A 65 18.96 -2.07 4.37
C GLN A 65 19.89 -2.57 5.49
N GLU A 66 21.05 -3.15 5.12
CA GLU A 66 22.05 -3.54 6.11
C GLU A 66 22.39 -2.30 6.96
N PRO A 67 22.46 -2.42 8.31
CA PRO A 67 22.87 -1.30 9.12
C PRO A 67 24.25 -0.89 8.66
N VAL A 68 24.39 0.36 8.18
CA VAL A 68 25.69 0.94 7.87
C VAL A 68 26.54 0.79 9.13
N ALA A 69 27.47 -0.16 9.09
CA ALA A 69 28.49 -0.34 10.10
C ALA A 69 29.39 0.90 10.05
N GLY A 70 28.97 1.94 10.75
CA GLY A 70 29.75 3.15 10.98
C GLY A 70 30.94 2.79 11.86
N THR A 71 32.12 2.81 11.23
CA THR A 71 33.49 2.82 11.75
C THR A 71 33.71 3.69 12.97
#